data_AF-A0A6J0SVP0-F1
#
_entry.id   AF-A0A6J0SVP0-F1
#
_cell.length_a   1.000
_cell.length_b   1.000
_cell.length_c   1.000
_cell.angle_alpha   90.00
_cell.angle_beta   90.00
_cell.angle_gamma   90.00
#
_symmetry.space_group_name_H-M   'P 1'
#
loop_
_entity.id
_entity.type
_entity.pdbx_description
1 polymer ?
#
loop_
_entity_poly.entity_id
_entity_poly.type
_entity_poly.pdbx_seq_one_letter_code
_entity_poly.pdbx_strand_id
1 'polypeptide(L)'
;MLLTVFCLRRDRSELTFSLQVDADFELQNFRALCELESGIPAAESQIVYAEQPLTDNHRSLASYGLKDGDVVILQQVENANIRPPVPFPGLPRIDFSSITVPGTSSSTPSQPPPPPPLQPQQQPQPGLRPRPSPPELPSSPQGLDNPALLRDMLLANPHELSLLKERNPPLAEALLSGDLERFTRVLVEQQQDRARREQERIRLFSADPFDLEAQAKIEEDIRQQNIEENMTIAMEEAPESFGQVVMLYINCKVNGHPVKAFVDSGAQMTIMSQACAERCNIMRLVDRRWAGIAKGVGTQKIIGRVHLAQVQIEGDFLPCSFSILEEQPMDMLLGLDMLKRHQCSIDLKKNVLVIGTTGSQTTFLPEGELPECARLAYGAGREDIRPEDIADQELAEALQKSVEDAERQKP
;
A
#
# COMPACT_ATOMS: atom_id res chain seq x y z
N MET A 1 -35.99 -21.63 -6.72
CA MET A 1 -35.71 -20.44 -5.92
C MET A 1 -34.50 -19.72 -6.50
N LEU A 2 -34.59 -18.41 -6.67
CA LEU A 2 -33.48 -17.55 -7.04
C LEU A 2 -32.77 -17.08 -5.77
N LEU A 3 -31.51 -17.47 -5.58
CA LEU A 3 -30.69 -17.08 -4.43
C LEU A 3 -29.60 -16.11 -4.88
N THR A 4 -29.35 -15.06 -4.10
CA THR A 4 -28.23 -14.14 -4.32
C THR A 4 -27.09 -14.52 -3.40
N VAL A 5 -25.92 -14.81 -3.95
CA VAL A 5 -24.71 -15.18 -3.20
C VAL A 5 -23.79 -13.98 -3.14
N PHE A 6 -23.52 -13.49 -1.94
CA PHE A 6 -22.55 -12.43 -1.67
C PHE A 6 -21.24 -13.06 -1.18
N CYS A 7 -20.19 -12.99 -1.99
CA CYS A 7 -18.90 -13.62 -1.73
C CYS A 7 -17.92 -12.63 -1.11
N LEU A 8 -17.33 -13.04 0.01
CA LEU A 8 -16.28 -12.33 0.73
C LEU A 8 -14.98 -13.13 0.59
N ARG A 9 -14.09 -12.65 -0.30
CA ARG A 9 -12.76 -13.25 -0.52
C ARG A 9 -11.73 -12.68 0.44
N ARG A 10 -10.61 -13.38 0.64
CA ARG A 10 -9.55 -12.97 1.58
C ARG A 10 -8.88 -11.65 1.22
N ASP A 11 -8.79 -11.34 -0.07
CA ASP A 11 -8.27 -10.08 -0.61
C ASP A 11 -9.24 -8.90 -0.46
N ARG A 12 -10.35 -9.09 0.26
CA ARG A 12 -11.46 -8.12 0.41
C ARG A 12 -12.14 -7.79 -0.92
N SER A 13 -11.96 -8.60 -1.96
CA SER A 13 -12.77 -8.50 -3.16
C SER A 13 -14.16 -9.08 -2.91
N GLU A 14 -15.16 -8.32 -3.35
CA GLU A 14 -16.57 -8.67 -3.23
C GLU A 14 -17.07 -9.14 -4.60
N LEU A 15 -17.71 -10.31 -4.63
CA LEU A 15 -18.33 -10.85 -5.84
C LEU A 15 -19.77 -11.23 -5.50
N THR A 16 -20.72 -10.75 -6.30
CA THR A 16 -22.14 -11.10 -6.15
C THR A 16 -22.63 -11.78 -7.41
N PHE A 17 -23.27 -12.94 -7.26
CA PHE A 17 -23.92 -13.64 -8.36
C PHE A 17 -25.25 -14.26 -7.89
N SER A 18 -26.10 -14.63 -8.84
CA SER A 18 -27.40 -15.23 -8.56
C SER A 18 -27.45 -16.66 -9.08
N LEU A 19 -27.94 -17.59 -8.26
CA LEU A 19 -28.11 -18.99 -8.62
C LEU A 19 -29.61 -19.35 -8.61
N GLN A 20 -30.08 -19.94 -9.70
CA GLN A 20 -31.41 -20.54 -9.78
C GLN A 20 -31.31 -22.01 -9.38
N VAL A 21 -31.85 -22.39 -8.23
CA VAL A 21 -31.79 -23.76 -7.69
C VAL A 21 -33.15 -24.24 -7.20
N ASP A 22 -33.38 -25.54 -7.15
CA ASP A 22 -34.64 -26.10 -6.63
C ASP A 22 -34.74 -25.99 -5.10
N ALA A 23 -35.94 -26.15 -4.56
CA ALA A 23 -36.17 -25.95 -3.12
C ALA A 23 -35.55 -27.05 -2.25
N ASP A 24 -35.54 -28.26 -2.77
CA ASP A 24 -34.99 -29.49 -2.21
C ASP A 24 -33.49 -29.66 -2.50
N PHE A 25 -32.85 -28.68 -3.16
CA PHE A 25 -31.44 -28.74 -3.51
C PHE A 25 -30.56 -28.91 -2.27
N GLU A 26 -29.67 -29.90 -2.29
CA GLU A 26 -28.78 -30.21 -1.16
C GLU A 26 -27.63 -29.19 -1.05
N LEU A 27 -27.22 -28.91 0.18
CA LEU A 27 -26.12 -27.97 0.46
C LEU A 27 -24.81 -28.39 -0.23
N GLN A 28 -24.51 -29.69 -0.35
CA GLN A 28 -23.32 -30.17 -1.04
C GLN A 28 -23.27 -29.73 -2.51
N ASN A 29 -24.39 -29.84 -3.22
CA ASN A 29 -24.49 -29.44 -4.62
C ASN A 29 -24.46 -27.92 -4.77
N PHE A 30 -25.07 -27.20 -3.81
CA PHE A 30 -25.04 -25.75 -3.77
C PHE A 30 -23.61 -25.20 -3.57
N ARG A 31 -22.80 -25.87 -2.74
CA ARG A 31 -21.37 -25.54 -2.56
C ARG A 31 -20.58 -25.70 -3.86
N ALA A 32 -20.82 -26.76 -4.63
CA ALA A 32 -20.16 -26.98 -5.92
C ALA A 32 -20.51 -25.87 -6.94
N LEU A 33 -21.76 -25.41 -6.97
CA LEU A 33 -22.15 -24.26 -7.80
C LEU A 33 -21.48 -22.96 -7.34
N CYS A 34 -21.40 -22.73 -6.03
CA CYS A 34 -20.70 -21.57 -5.48
C CYS A 34 -19.20 -21.61 -5.80
N GLU A 35 -18.55 -22.78 -5.75
CA GLU A 35 -17.14 -22.96 -6.13
C GLU A 35 -16.91 -22.62 -7.61
N LEU A 36 -17.81 -23.08 -8.50
CA LEU A 36 -17.71 -22.81 -9.93
C LEU A 36 -17.82 -21.32 -10.26
N GLU A 37 -18.77 -20.61 -9.64
CA GLU A 37 -19.02 -19.18 -9.91
C GLU A 37 -18.05 -18.25 -9.18
N SER A 38 -17.63 -18.60 -7.95
CA SER A 38 -16.74 -17.76 -7.13
C SER A 38 -15.25 -18.03 -7.35
N GLY A 39 -14.90 -19.21 -7.88
CA GLY A 39 -13.52 -19.70 -7.93
C GLY A 39 -12.90 -19.98 -6.56
N ILE A 40 -13.70 -20.05 -5.49
CA ILE A 40 -13.24 -20.38 -4.13
C ILE A 40 -13.40 -21.89 -3.93
N PRO A 41 -12.33 -22.65 -3.63
CA PRO A 41 -12.43 -24.08 -3.39
C PRO A 41 -13.43 -24.41 -2.28
N ALA A 42 -14.26 -25.44 -2.45
CA ALA A 42 -15.28 -25.80 -1.46
C ALA A 42 -14.70 -26.03 -0.05
N ALA A 43 -13.45 -26.52 0.03
CA ALA A 43 -12.70 -26.75 1.27
C ALA A 43 -12.29 -25.46 2.02
N GLU A 44 -12.30 -24.32 1.34
CA GLU A 44 -12.00 -22.99 1.90
C GLU A 44 -13.25 -22.11 1.99
N SER A 45 -14.43 -22.66 1.70
CA SER A 45 -15.67 -21.91 1.64
C SER A 45 -16.59 -22.22 2.83
N GLN A 46 -17.13 -21.17 3.45
CA GLN A 46 -18.17 -21.27 4.46
C GLN A 46 -19.40 -20.49 3.99
N ILE A 47 -20.55 -21.16 3.90
CA ILE A 47 -21.82 -20.54 3.52
C ILE A 47 -22.58 -20.19 4.81
N VAL A 48 -23.00 -18.93 4.92
CA VAL A 48 -23.72 -18.38 6.08
C VAL A 48 -25.06 -17.81 5.62
N TYR A 49 -26.13 -18.16 6.34
CA TYR A 49 -27.47 -17.64 6.11
C TYR A 49 -28.12 -17.32 7.47
N ALA A 50 -28.73 -16.14 7.61
CA ALA A 50 -29.31 -15.66 8.87
C ALA A 50 -28.35 -15.79 10.08
N GLU A 51 -27.09 -15.37 9.89
CA GLU A 51 -26.00 -15.45 10.89
C GLU A 51 -25.58 -16.87 11.32
N GLN A 52 -26.10 -17.91 10.65
CA GLN A 52 -25.78 -19.30 10.97
C GLN A 52 -25.00 -19.96 9.81
N PRO A 53 -23.85 -20.60 10.09
CA PRO A 53 -23.12 -21.36 9.08
C PRO A 53 -23.89 -22.64 8.71
N LEU A 54 -24.05 -22.89 7.41
CA LEU A 54 -24.68 -24.09 6.89
C LEU A 54 -23.64 -25.23 6.87
N THR A 55 -23.81 -26.25 7.71
CA THR A 55 -22.78 -27.28 7.96
C THR A 55 -23.16 -28.69 7.52
N ASP A 56 -24.44 -29.06 7.57
CA ASP A 56 -24.93 -30.36 7.12
C ASP A 56 -25.13 -30.36 5.60
N ASN A 57 -24.27 -31.13 4.92
CA ASN A 57 -24.18 -31.21 3.46
C ASN A 57 -25.37 -31.93 2.81
N HIS A 58 -26.06 -32.82 3.53
CA HIS A 58 -27.19 -33.60 3.01
C HIS A 58 -28.54 -32.94 3.27
N ARG A 59 -28.51 -31.82 3.97
CA ARG A 59 -29.71 -31.05 4.29
C ARG A 59 -30.06 -30.12 3.13
N SER A 60 -31.34 -30.04 2.77
CA SER A 60 -31.82 -29.19 1.68
C SER A 60 -31.86 -27.72 2.06
N LEU A 61 -31.67 -26.82 1.09
CA LEU A 61 -31.68 -25.36 1.30
C LEU A 61 -33.00 -24.87 1.91
N ALA A 62 -34.16 -25.38 1.46
CA ALA A 62 -35.45 -25.00 2.04
C ALA A 62 -35.57 -25.40 3.53
N SER A 63 -34.95 -26.51 3.94
CA SER A 63 -34.98 -26.94 5.34
C SER A 63 -34.09 -26.08 6.25
N TYR A 64 -33.11 -25.36 5.70
CA TYR A 64 -32.38 -24.29 6.38
C TYR A 64 -33.17 -22.97 6.43
N GLY A 65 -34.35 -22.91 5.81
CA GLY A 65 -35.22 -21.74 5.80
C GLY A 65 -34.95 -20.76 4.67
N LEU A 66 -34.17 -21.15 3.64
CA LEU A 66 -33.97 -20.34 2.45
C LEU A 66 -35.22 -20.34 1.56
N LYS A 67 -35.55 -19.16 1.05
CA LYS A 67 -36.69 -18.87 0.18
C LYS A 67 -36.23 -18.16 -1.09
N ASP A 68 -37.17 -18.02 -2.02
CA ASP A 68 -36.95 -17.27 -3.25
C ASP A 68 -36.65 -15.79 -2.95
N GLY A 69 -35.53 -15.29 -3.48
CA GLY A 69 -35.06 -13.92 -3.29
C GLY A 69 -34.10 -13.72 -2.11
N ASP A 70 -33.79 -14.77 -1.34
CA ASP A 70 -32.91 -14.66 -0.18
C ASP A 70 -31.44 -14.47 -0.57
N VAL A 71 -30.69 -13.81 0.34
CA VAL A 71 -29.26 -13.55 0.20
C VAL A 71 -28.48 -14.46 1.15
N VAL A 72 -27.44 -15.11 0.62
CA VAL A 72 -26.51 -15.94 1.39
C VAL A 72 -25.11 -15.35 1.29
N ILE A 73 -24.31 -15.53 2.34
CA ILE A 73 -22.93 -15.05 2.39
C ILE A 73 -22.00 -16.25 2.18
N LEU A 74 -21.09 -16.16 1.21
CA LEU A 74 -20.02 -17.12 0.97
C LEU A 74 -18.71 -16.50 1.46
N GLN A 75 -18.15 -17.00 2.55
CA GLN A 75 -16.90 -16.51 3.12
C GLN A 75 -15.75 -17.46 2.82
N GLN A 76 -14.61 -16.92 2.34
CA GLN A 76 -13.38 -17.70 2.23
C GLN A 76 -12.67 -17.78 3.60
N VAL A 77 -12.71 -18.95 4.23
CA VAL A 77 -12.09 -19.22 5.54
C VAL A 77 -10.73 -19.91 5.39
N GLU A 78 -9.82 -19.69 6.33
CA GLU A 78 -8.54 -20.38 6.38
C GLU A 78 -8.71 -21.76 7.00
N ASN A 79 -8.44 -22.81 6.22
CA ASN A 79 -8.53 -24.16 6.73
C ASN A 79 -7.22 -24.56 7.43
N ALA A 80 -7.08 -24.14 8.69
CA ALA A 80 -6.12 -24.73 9.62
C ALA A 80 -6.60 -26.14 10.01
N ASN A 81 -6.31 -27.14 9.17
CA ASN A 81 -6.09 -28.57 9.47
C ASN A 81 -6.52 -29.48 8.31
N ILE A 82 -5.60 -29.76 7.38
CA ILE A 82 -5.54 -31.08 6.78
C ILE A 82 -4.63 -31.92 7.69
N ARG A 83 -5.23 -32.60 8.68
CA ARG A 83 -4.60 -33.80 9.25
C ARG A 83 -4.73 -34.90 8.19
N PRO A 84 -3.64 -35.43 7.62
CA PRO A 84 -3.73 -36.67 6.84
C PRO A 84 -4.19 -37.81 7.78
N PRO A 85 -4.90 -38.83 7.27
CA PRO A 85 -5.36 -39.95 8.07
C PRO A 85 -4.16 -40.67 8.69
N VAL A 86 -4.30 -41.02 9.97
CA VAL A 86 -3.27 -41.66 10.80
C VAL A 86 -2.78 -42.96 10.13
N PRO A 87 -1.47 -43.14 9.86
CA PRO A 87 -0.95 -44.44 9.45
C PRO A 87 -0.66 -45.30 10.67
N PHE A 88 -1.16 -46.53 10.66
CA PHE A 88 -0.73 -47.60 11.56
C PHE A 88 0.80 -47.78 11.52
N PRO A 89 1.48 -48.01 12.66
CA PRO A 89 2.92 -48.23 12.67
C PRO A 89 3.25 -49.69 12.29
N GLY A 90 4.02 -49.93 11.22
CA GLY A 90 4.66 -51.25 11.05
C GLY A 90 5.06 -51.80 9.68
N LEU A 91 4.97 -51.08 8.54
CA LEU A 91 5.46 -51.61 7.25
C LEU A 91 6.13 -50.54 6.37
N PRO A 92 7.19 -50.87 5.59
CA PRO A 92 7.90 -49.92 4.73
C PRO A 92 7.03 -49.49 3.53
N ARG A 93 7.08 -48.19 3.19
CA ARG A 93 6.40 -47.60 2.02
C ARG A 93 7.08 -48.07 0.73
N ILE A 94 6.31 -48.72 -0.14
CA ILE A 94 6.66 -48.88 -1.56
C ILE A 94 6.03 -47.69 -2.31
N ASP A 95 6.85 -47.01 -3.11
CA ASP A 95 6.45 -45.89 -3.97
C ASP A 95 6.15 -46.43 -5.39
N PHE A 96 4.98 -46.07 -5.93
CA PHE A 96 4.49 -46.50 -7.25
C PHE A 96 4.56 -45.40 -8.31
N SER A 97 5.28 -44.31 -8.05
CA SER A 97 5.53 -43.23 -9.04
C SER A 97 6.33 -43.65 -10.28
N SER A 98 6.83 -44.90 -10.35
CA SER A 98 7.65 -45.41 -11.47
C SER A 98 6.96 -46.46 -12.36
N ILE A 99 5.64 -46.63 -12.30
CA ILE A 99 4.93 -47.48 -13.28
C ILE A 99 4.62 -46.66 -14.54
N THR A 100 5.47 -46.81 -15.55
CA THR A 100 5.21 -46.37 -16.92
C THR A 100 4.18 -47.29 -17.61
N VAL A 101 3.06 -46.72 -18.07
CA VAL A 101 2.13 -47.36 -19.01
C VAL A 101 2.63 -47.18 -20.46
N PRO A 102 2.70 -48.21 -21.33
CA PRO A 102 3.24 -48.09 -22.68
C PRO A 102 2.20 -47.77 -23.77
N GLY A 103 2.58 -46.92 -24.74
CA GLY A 103 1.96 -46.73 -26.06
C GLY A 103 1.41 -45.30 -26.26
N THR A 104 1.65 -44.54 -27.33
CA THR A 104 2.22 -44.78 -28.67
C THR A 104 2.81 -43.46 -29.23
N SER A 105 3.92 -43.58 -29.98
CA SER A 105 4.40 -42.85 -31.19
C SER A 105 3.89 -41.42 -31.50
N SER A 106 4.62 -40.42 -32.01
CA SER A 106 5.97 -40.26 -32.59
C SER A 106 6.06 -38.84 -33.21
N SER A 107 7.15 -38.10 -33.04
CA SER A 107 7.93 -37.37 -34.08
C SER A 107 8.75 -36.21 -33.49
N THR A 108 10.05 -36.25 -33.75
CA THR A 108 11.05 -35.19 -33.58
C THR A 108 11.65 -34.91 -34.98
N PRO A 109 12.21 -33.72 -35.27
CA PRO A 109 13.66 -33.59 -35.10
C PRO A 109 14.20 -32.18 -34.70
N SER A 110 15.09 -32.22 -33.69
CA SER A 110 16.41 -31.58 -33.55
C SER A 110 16.65 -30.06 -33.67
N GLN A 111 17.06 -29.46 -32.55
CA GLN A 111 18.14 -28.45 -32.45
C GLN A 111 19.02 -28.74 -31.18
N PRO A 112 20.30 -28.32 -31.15
CA PRO A 112 21.30 -28.80 -30.18
C PRO A 112 21.21 -28.14 -28.78
N PRO A 113 21.73 -28.78 -27.71
CA PRO A 113 21.62 -28.28 -26.34
C PRO A 113 22.72 -27.25 -25.97
N PRO A 114 22.40 -26.22 -25.16
CA PRO A 114 23.36 -25.38 -24.43
C PRO A 114 23.75 -25.98 -23.05
N PRO A 115 24.80 -25.48 -22.37
CA PRO A 115 25.49 -26.15 -21.26
C PRO A 115 24.70 -26.20 -19.93
N PRO A 116 25.08 -27.08 -18.97
CA PRO A 116 24.36 -27.25 -17.71
C PRO A 116 24.59 -26.08 -16.72
N PRO A 117 23.56 -25.66 -15.96
CA PRO A 117 23.69 -24.74 -14.84
C PRO A 117 24.15 -25.42 -13.54
N LEU A 118 24.85 -24.63 -12.72
CA LEU A 118 25.40 -24.96 -11.41
C LEU A 118 24.31 -25.37 -10.40
N GLN A 119 24.55 -26.44 -9.64
CA GLN A 119 23.71 -26.92 -8.54
C GLN A 119 23.90 -26.07 -7.28
N PRO A 120 22.85 -25.78 -6.50
CA PRO A 120 22.98 -25.32 -5.11
C PRO A 120 23.42 -26.48 -4.21
N GLN A 121 24.53 -26.30 -3.50
CA GLN A 121 24.98 -27.23 -2.45
C GLN A 121 23.96 -27.28 -1.31
N GLN A 122 23.51 -28.50 -0.99
CA GLN A 122 22.85 -28.84 0.27
C GLN A 122 23.82 -28.62 1.44
N GLN A 123 23.38 -27.90 2.47
CA GLN A 123 24.00 -27.93 3.80
C GLN A 123 23.21 -28.85 4.74
N PRO A 124 23.89 -29.60 5.64
CA PRO A 124 23.28 -30.61 6.50
C PRO A 124 22.71 -30.02 7.79
N GLN A 125 21.66 -30.65 8.33
CA GLN A 125 21.27 -30.51 9.74
C GLN A 125 22.39 -31.00 10.67
N PRO A 126 22.53 -30.40 11.86
CA PRO A 126 22.80 -31.22 13.04
C PRO A 126 21.97 -30.82 14.27
N GLY A 127 21.57 -31.84 15.02
CA GLY A 127 20.89 -31.70 16.30
C GLY A 127 21.77 -31.22 17.46
N LEU A 128 21.07 -30.99 18.56
CA LEU A 128 21.50 -30.97 19.97
C LEU A 128 23.02 -30.85 20.22
N ARG A 129 23.47 -29.60 20.38
CA ARG A 129 24.72 -29.24 21.04
C ARG A 129 24.44 -28.18 22.13
N PRO A 130 25.28 -28.10 23.19
CA PRO A 130 25.00 -27.27 24.35
C PRO A 130 24.92 -25.79 23.95
N ARG A 131 24.01 -25.05 24.60
CA ARG A 131 23.89 -23.58 24.48
C ARG A 131 25.29 -22.94 24.44
N PRO A 132 25.60 -22.09 23.45
CA PRO A 132 26.77 -21.24 23.58
C PRO A 132 26.51 -20.32 24.76
N SER A 133 27.41 -20.35 25.74
CA SER A 133 27.54 -19.29 26.74
C SER A 133 27.51 -17.94 26.02
N PRO A 134 26.89 -16.89 26.59
CA PRO A 134 26.99 -15.56 26.02
C PRO A 134 28.48 -15.23 25.83
N PRO A 135 28.87 -14.49 24.76
CA PRO A 135 30.25 -14.13 24.57
C PRO A 135 30.75 -13.49 25.86
N GLU A 136 31.76 -14.11 26.49
CA GLU A 136 32.47 -13.46 27.57
C GLU A 136 32.93 -12.11 27.02
N LEU A 137 32.40 -11.04 27.61
CA LEU A 137 32.95 -9.70 27.48
C LEU A 137 34.48 -9.85 27.56
N PRO A 138 35.27 -9.26 26.66
CA PRO A 138 36.71 -9.22 26.85
C PRO A 138 36.92 -8.67 28.25
N SER A 139 37.48 -9.50 29.12
CA SER A 139 37.80 -9.12 30.49
C SER A 139 38.57 -7.83 30.37
N SER A 140 38.03 -6.76 30.96
CA SER A 140 38.71 -5.46 30.99
C SER A 140 40.16 -5.73 31.40
N PRO A 141 41.17 -5.39 30.57
CA PRO A 141 42.54 -5.63 30.95
C PRO A 141 42.77 -4.88 32.26
N GLN A 142 43.24 -5.61 33.28
CA GLN A 142 43.39 -5.20 34.69
C GLN A 142 44.43 -4.07 34.91
N GLY A 143 44.40 -3.02 34.10
CA GLY A 143 45.29 -1.87 34.15
C GLY A 143 44.65 -0.54 33.72
N LEU A 144 43.35 -0.52 33.37
CA LEU A 144 42.62 0.70 33.00
C LEU A 144 42.02 1.47 34.20
N ASP A 145 42.13 0.93 35.41
CA ASP A 145 41.58 1.53 36.64
C ASP A 145 42.41 2.69 37.19
N ASN A 146 43.62 2.91 36.63
CA ASN A 146 44.48 4.00 37.04
C ASN A 146 44.41 5.17 36.03
N PRO A 147 43.69 6.26 36.35
CA PRO A 147 43.47 7.38 35.43
C PRO A 147 44.77 8.10 35.04
N ALA A 148 45.82 8.01 35.86
CA ALA A 148 47.13 8.58 35.56
C ALA A 148 47.84 7.81 34.42
N LEU A 149 47.84 6.47 34.48
CA LEU A 149 48.44 5.63 33.44
C LEU A 149 47.67 5.74 32.11
N LEU A 150 46.34 5.83 32.19
CA LEU A 150 45.48 5.99 31.02
C LEU A 150 45.73 7.32 30.31
N ARG A 151 45.89 8.40 31.09
CA ARG A 151 46.26 9.71 30.57
C ARG A 151 47.60 9.67 29.86
N ASP A 152 48.62 9.08 30.48
CA ASP A 152 49.97 9.03 29.91
C ASP A 152 49.99 8.19 28.63
N MET A 153 49.24 7.09 28.57
CA MET A 153 49.08 6.26 27.38
C MET A 153 48.41 7.03 26.22
N LEU A 154 47.31 7.74 26.50
CA LEU A 154 46.59 8.55 25.49
C LEU A 154 47.40 9.76 25.00
N LEU A 155 48.27 10.32 25.83
CA LEU A 155 49.21 11.37 25.44
C LEU A 155 50.41 10.82 24.66
N ALA A 156 50.83 9.58 24.96
CA ALA A 156 51.93 8.91 24.27
C ALA A 156 51.55 8.45 22.85
N ASN A 157 50.26 8.25 22.55
CA ASN A 157 49.78 7.84 21.24
C ASN A 157 48.97 8.95 20.52
N PRO A 158 49.57 9.68 19.56
CA PRO A 158 48.90 10.78 18.84
C PRO A 158 47.67 10.34 18.05
N HIS A 159 47.62 9.08 17.60
CA HIS A 159 46.50 8.55 16.84
C HIS A 159 45.27 8.33 17.72
N GLU A 160 45.46 7.78 18.93
CA GLU A 160 44.39 7.59 19.91
C GLU A 160 43.84 8.93 20.42
N LEU A 161 44.72 9.93 20.61
CA LEU A 161 44.32 11.29 20.96
C LEU A 161 43.41 11.91 19.87
N SER A 162 43.73 11.69 18.60
CA SER A 162 42.92 12.18 17.48
C SER A 162 41.54 11.53 17.46
N LEU A 163 41.47 10.22 17.64
CA LEU A 163 40.21 9.48 17.70
C LEU A 163 39.37 9.88 18.92
N LEU A 164 40.02 10.15 20.05
CA LEU A 164 39.36 10.62 21.27
C LEU A 164 38.75 12.02 21.07
N LYS A 165 39.46 12.94 20.41
CA LYS A 165 38.95 14.28 20.07
C LYS A 165 37.71 14.22 19.18
N GLU A 166 37.68 13.30 18.23
CA GLU A 166 36.58 13.15 17.29
C GLU A 166 35.36 12.48 17.93
N ARG A 167 35.58 11.39 18.70
CA ARG A 167 34.47 10.59 19.24
C ARG A 167 34.01 11.03 20.63
N ASN A 168 34.83 11.79 21.34
CA ASN A 168 34.57 12.21 22.72
C ASN A 168 35.29 13.52 23.11
N PRO A 169 34.81 14.67 22.59
CA PRO A 169 35.42 15.98 22.83
C PRO A 169 35.58 16.35 24.32
N PRO A 170 34.59 16.11 25.22
CA PRO A 170 34.70 16.47 26.63
C PRO A 170 35.84 15.77 27.37
N LEU A 171 36.07 14.48 27.08
CA LEU A 171 37.16 13.72 27.69
C LEU A 171 38.52 14.12 27.10
N ALA A 172 38.58 14.45 25.80
CA ALA A 172 39.77 14.96 25.15
C ALA A 172 40.19 16.33 25.68
N GLU A 173 39.24 17.25 25.92
CA GLU A 173 39.50 18.55 26.53
C GLU A 173 40.01 18.43 27.96
N ALA A 174 39.42 17.54 28.75
CA ALA A 174 39.87 17.26 30.10
C ALA A 174 41.31 16.70 30.11
N LEU A 175 41.66 15.83 29.15
CA LEU A 175 43.01 15.28 28.97
C LEU A 175 44.04 16.37 28.59
N LEU A 176 43.69 17.24 27.65
CA LEU A 176 44.57 18.30 27.14
C LEU A 176 44.73 19.47 28.12
N SER A 177 43.77 19.67 29.01
CA SER A 177 43.84 20.69 30.06
C SER A 177 44.99 20.48 31.05
N GLY A 178 45.57 19.27 31.07
CA GLY A 178 46.70 18.92 31.94
C GLY A 178 46.30 18.66 33.40
N ASP A 179 45.04 18.86 33.76
CA ASP A 179 44.48 18.64 35.10
C ASP A 179 44.05 17.18 35.28
N LEU A 180 44.78 16.46 36.13
CA LEU A 180 44.55 15.04 36.39
C LEU A 180 43.21 14.79 37.13
N GLU A 181 42.80 15.69 38.02
CA GLU A 181 41.55 15.55 38.76
C GLU A 181 40.34 15.76 37.86
N ARG A 182 40.43 16.75 36.96
CA ARG A 182 39.40 16.99 35.95
C ARG A 182 39.28 15.83 34.97
N PHE A 183 40.39 15.30 34.47
CA PHE A 183 40.39 14.12 33.61
C PHE A 183 39.76 12.90 34.29
N THR A 184 40.17 12.62 35.54
CA THR A 184 39.65 11.48 36.31
C THR A 184 38.15 11.59 36.54
N ARG A 185 37.64 12.77 36.89
CA ARG A 185 36.21 12.99 37.10
C ARG A 185 35.39 12.73 35.85
N VAL A 186 35.81 13.30 34.70
CA VAL A 186 35.11 13.12 33.42
C VAL A 186 35.18 11.66 32.95
N LEU A 187 36.31 10.98 33.16
CA LEU A 187 36.46 9.57 32.83
C LEU A 187 35.48 8.68 33.64
N VAL A 188 35.42 8.89 34.96
CA VAL A 188 34.55 8.12 35.85
C VAL A 188 33.08 8.38 35.54
N GLU A 189 32.69 9.63 35.31
CA GLU A 189 31.33 10.00 34.93
C GLU A 189 30.92 9.32 33.61
N GLN A 190 31.80 9.32 32.60
CA GLN A 190 31.51 8.65 31.33
C GLN A 190 31.48 7.12 31.42
N GLN A 191 32.34 6.51 32.24
CA GLN A 191 32.29 5.07 32.49
C GLN A 191 30.98 4.69 33.20
N GLN A 192 30.55 5.50 34.17
CA GLN A 192 29.27 5.30 34.87
C GLN A 192 28.07 5.47 33.95
N ASP A 193 28.06 6.50 33.10
CA ASP A 193 26.97 6.69 32.13
C ASP A 193 26.91 5.58 31.07
N ARG A 194 28.07 5.10 30.59
CA ARG A 194 28.13 3.94 29.69
C ARG A 194 27.63 2.68 30.38
N ALA A 195 28.11 2.41 31.59
CA ALA A 195 27.67 1.28 32.39
C ALA A 195 26.17 1.35 32.68
N ARG A 196 25.62 2.55 32.96
CA ARG A 196 24.19 2.75 33.19
C ARG A 196 23.36 2.42 31.95
N ARG A 197 23.74 2.93 30.78
CA ARG A 197 23.06 2.64 29.50
C ARG A 197 23.17 1.17 29.12
N GLU A 198 24.34 0.57 29.33
CA GLU A 198 24.57 -0.85 29.06
C GLU A 198 23.73 -1.72 30.00
N GLN A 199 23.62 -1.34 31.27
CA GLN A 199 22.82 -2.05 32.27
C GLN A 199 21.31 -1.85 32.09
N GLU A 200 20.85 -0.69 31.60
CA GLU A 200 19.48 -0.46 31.13
C GLU A 200 19.17 -1.34 29.90
N ARG A 201 20.09 -1.42 28.94
CA ARG A 201 19.95 -2.28 27.75
C ARG A 201 19.91 -3.75 28.15
N ILE A 202 20.80 -4.20 29.03
CA ILE A 202 20.82 -5.57 29.56
C ILE A 202 19.54 -5.86 30.34
N ARG A 203 19.02 -4.93 31.17
CA ARG A 203 17.74 -5.12 31.85
C ARG A 203 16.56 -5.26 30.88
N LEU A 204 16.55 -4.51 29.78
CA LEU A 204 15.56 -4.66 28.70
C LEU A 204 15.65 -6.03 27.99
N PHE A 205 16.87 -6.54 27.77
CA PHE A 205 17.10 -7.85 27.16
C PHE A 205 17.03 -9.03 28.14
N SER A 206 17.17 -8.78 29.45
CA SER A 206 17.11 -9.79 30.52
C SER A 206 15.78 -9.77 31.29
N ALA A 207 14.84 -8.90 30.90
CA ALA A 207 13.49 -8.93 31.42
C ALA A 207 12.84 -10.27 31.03
N ASP A 208 12.02 -10.76 31.94
CA ASP A 208 11.26 -12.02 31.85
C ASP A 208 10.59 -12.14 30.46
N PRO A 209 10.66 -13.29 29.76
CA PRO A 209 9.95 -13.54 28.50
C PRO A 209 8.44 -13.25 28.51
N PHE A 210 7.85 -12.98 29.69
CA PHE A 210 6.44 -12.62 29.90
C PHE A 210 6.22 -11.16 30.33
N ASP A 211 7.24 -10.30 30.24
CA ASP A 211 7.10 -8.87 30.52
C ASP A 211 6.36 -8.16 29.38
N LEU A 212 5.14 -7.71 29.65
CA LEU A 212 4.21 -7.14 28.68
C LEU A 212 4.78 -5.91 27.96
N GLU A 213 5.62 -5.13 28.64
CA GLU A 213 6.20 -3.90 28.08
C GLU A 213 7.35 -4.20 27.10
N ALA A 214 8.18 -5.21 27.42
CA ALA A 214 9.22 -5.69 26.51
C ALA A 214 8.60 -6.37 25.27
N GLN A 215 7.53 -7.14 25.45
CA GLN A 215 6.81 -7.79 24.35
C GLN A 215 6.13 -6.79 23.41
N ALA A 216 5.53 -5.72 23.95
CA ALA A 216 4.95 -4.64 23.16
C ALA A 216 6.01 -3.88 22.34
N LYS A 217 7.20 -3.67 22.91
CA LYS A 217 8.31 -3.01 22.19
C LYS A 217 8.86 -3.88 21.05
N ILE A 218 8.99 -5.17 21.28
CA ILE A 218 9.39 -6.14 20.24
C ILE A 218 8.33 -6.20 19.13
N GLU A 219 7.04 -6.17 19.47
CA GLU A 219 5.95 -6.15 18.50
C GLU A 219 6.00 -4.88 17.62
N GLU A 220 6.21 -3.70 18.22
CA GLU A 220 6.32 -2.45 17.47
C GLU A 220 7.56 -2.44 16.56
N ASP A 221 8.70 -2.94 17.03
CA ASP A 221 9.92 -3.03 16.21
C ASP A 221 9.71 -3.97 15.00
N ILE A 222 9.03 -5.11 15.20
CA ILE A 222 8.67 -6.03 14.10
C ILE A 222 7.69 -5.36 13.14
N ARG A 223 6.72 -4.60 13.66
CA ARG A 223 5.75 -3.86 12.84
C ARG A 223 6.45 -2.83 11.94
N GLN A 224 7.37 -2.05 12.51
CA GLN A 224 8.16 -1.07 11.78
C GLN A 224 9.00 -1.74 10.68
N GLN A 225 9.69 -2.84 11.00
CA GLN A 225 10.46 -3.61 10.02
C GLN A 225 9.59 -4.12 8.87
N ASN A 226 8.42 -4.69 9.16
CA ASN A 226 7.49 -5.14 8.11
C ASN A 226 7.01 -3.99 7.22
N ILE A 227 6.81 -2.80 7.80
CA ILE A 227 6.43 -1.60 7.03
C ILE A 227 7.59 -1.16 6.12
N GLU A 228 8.82 -1.12 6.64
CA GLU A 228 10.02 -0.75 5.86
C GLU A 228 10.32 -1.75 4.76
N GLU A 229 10.23 -3.05 5.03
CA GLU A 229 10.40 -4.10 4.03
C GLU A 229 9.35 -3.98 2.93
N ASN A 230 8.07 -3.82 3.29
CA ASN A 230 7.00 -3.61 2.32
C ASN A 230 7.20 -2.34 1.49
N MET A 231 7.68 -1.25 2.11
CA MET A 231 8.03 -0.01 1.41
C MET A 231 9.15 -0.24 0.40
N THR A 232 10.20 -0.96 0.81
CA THR A 232 11.35 -1.28 -0.05
C THR A 232 10.92 -2.12 -1.24
N ILE A 233 10.12 -3.17 -1.00
CA ILE A 233 9.55 -4.02 -2.06
C ILE A 233 8.71 -3.18 -3.02
N ALA A 234 7.86 -2.29 -2.49
CA ALA A 234 7.05 -1.41 -3.33
C ALA A 234 7.91 -0.47 -4.19
N MET A 235 9.01 0.07 -3.65
CA MET A 235 9.92 0.95 -4.40
C MET A 235 10.64 0.21 -5.52
N GLU A 236 10.99 -1.07 -5.32
CA GLU A 236 11.66 -1.91 -6.32
C GLU A 236 10.70 -2.43 -7.39
N GLU A 237 9.55 -2.97 -6.99
CA GLU A 237 8.61 -3.67 -7.88
C GLU A 237 7.60 -2.72 -8.55
N ALA A 238 7.23 -1.63 -7.88
CA ALA A 238 6.20 -0.71 -8.36
C ALA A 238 6.60 0.77 -8.10
N PRO A 239 7.69 1.26 -8.71
CA PRO A 239 8.14 2.65 -8.55
C PRO A 239 7.06 3.66 -8.98
N GLU A 240 6.18 3.26 -9.92
CA GLU A 240 5.00 4.02 -10.37
C GLU A 240 4.03 4.35 -9.22
N SER A 241 3.97 3.51 -8.17
CA SER A 241 3.12 3.75 -6.98
C SER A 241 3.59 4.95 -6.15
N PHE A 242 4.85 5.36 -6.34
CA PHE A 242 5.45 6.54 -5.70
C PHE A 242 5.47 7.75 -6.63
N GLY A 243 5.19 7.55 -7.93
CA GLY A 243 5.07 8.62 -8.91
C GLY A 243 3.72 9.33 -8.83
N GLN A 244 3.75 10.65 -8.98
CA GLN A 244 2.51 11.42 -9.14
C GLN A 244 1.92 11.15 -10.53
N VAL A 245 0.70 10.62 -10.59
CA VAL A 245 0.01 10.37 -11.85
C VAL A 245 -0.58 11.68 -12.37
N VAL A 246 -0.05 12.16 -13.50
CA VAL A 246 -0.50 13.36 -14.18
C VAL A 246 -1.93 13.17 -14.70
N MET A 247 -2.83 14.07 -14.32
CA MET A 247 -4.23 14.02 -14.75
C MET A 247 -4.39 14.34 -16.24
N LEU A 248 -5.40 13.75 -16.88
CA LEU A 248 -5.62 13.88 -18.32
C LEU A 248 -6.30 15.22 -18.66
N TYR A 249 -5.57 16.10 -19.32
CA TYR A 249 -6.10 17.36 -19.86
C TYR A 249 -5.85 17.45 -21.36
N ILE A 250 -6.73 18.15 -22.07
CA ILE A 250 -6.56 18.48 -23.48
C ILE A 250 -6.77 19.97 -23.72
N ASN A 251 -6.13 20.51 -24.75
CA ASN A 251 -6.44 21.83 -25.27
C ASN A 251 -7.69 21.77 -26.14
N CYS A 252 -8.62 22.68 -25.91
CA CYS A 252 -9.76 22.91 -26.78
C CYS A 252 -10.05 24.41 -26.88
N LYS A 253 -10.98 24.79 -27.76
CA LYS A 253 -11.50 26.16 -27.83
C LYS A 253 -13.01 26.15 -27.78
N VAL A 254 -13.57 27.11 -27.05
CA VAL A 254 -15.02 27.34 -27.03
C VAL A 254 -15.26 28.77 -27.47
N ASN A 255 -16.02 28.94 -28.55
CA ASN A 255 -16.24 30.24 -29.18
C ASN A 255 -14.92 30.99 -29.50
N GLY A 256 -13.87 30.26 -29.89
CA GLY A 256 -12.54 30.80 -30.20
C GLY A 256 -11.62 31.04 -29.01
N HIS A 257 -12.12 30.96 -27.78
CA HIS A 257 -11.32 31.13 -26.56
C HIS A 257 -10.67 29.80 -26.13
N PRO A 258 -9.37 29.78 -25.80
CA PRO A 258 -8.68 28.57 -25.35
C PRO A 258 -9.17 28.12 -23.98
N VAL A 259 -9.38 26.81 -23.84
CA VAL A 259 -9.86 26.15 -22.63
C VAL A 259 -9.06 24.86 -22.45
N LYS A 260 -8.65 24.57 -21.21
CA LYS A 260 -8.06 23.29 -20.83
C LYS A 260 -9.17 22.43 -20.23
N ALA A 261 -9.54 21.36 -20.94
CA ALA A 261 -10.60 20.47 -20.50
C ALA A 261 -10.00 19.26 -19.79
N PHE A 262 -10.46 19.02 -18.56
CA PHE A 262 -10.17 17.81 -17.79
C PHE A 262 -10.96 16.64 -18.36
N VAL A 263 -10.30 15.53 -18.70
CA VAL A 263 -10.94 14.35 -19.30
C VAL A 263 -11.24 13.32 -18.20
N ASP A 264 -12.53 13.10 -17.93
CA ASP A 264 -12.98 12.25 -16.83
C ASP A 264 -14.07 11.28 -17.29
N SER A 265 -13.70 10.01 -17.45
CA SER A 265 -14.65 8.95 -17.80
C SER A 265 -15.53 8.50 -16.62
N GLY A 266 -15.16 8.85 -15.39
CA GLY A 266 -15.93 8.60 -14.17
C GLY A 266 -17.07 9.61 -13.97
N ALA A 267 -16.98 10.78 -14.58
CA ALA A 267 -18.03 11.78 -14.55
C ALA A 267 -19.15 11.46 -15.55
N GLN A 268 -20.39 11.38 -15.07
CA GLN A 268 -21.55 11.13 -15.95
C GLN A 268 -21.83 12.29 -16.92
N MET A 269 -21.58 13.53 -16.49
CA MET A 269 -21.95 14.74 -17.24
C MET A 269 -20.72 15.61 -17.52
N THR A 270 -20.72 16.24 -18.70
CA THR A 270 -19.78 17.31 -19.03
C THR A 270 -20.22 18.62 -18.38
N ILE A 271 -19.25 19.32 -17.79
CA ILE A 271 -19.49 20.51 -16.97
C ILE A 271 -18.52 21.62 -17.36
N MET A 272 -18.97 22.86 -17.28
CA MET A 272 -18.15 24.04 -17.46
C MET A 272 -18.37 25.02 -16.29
N SER A 273 -17.31 25.67 -15.84
CA SER A 273 -17.44 26.70 -14.79
C SER A 273 -18.12 27.96 -15.33
N GLN A 274 -18.81 28.70 -14.46
CA GLN A 274 -19.42 29.98 -14.82
C GLN A 274 -18.37 30.97 -15.32
N ALA A 275 -17.21 31.05 -14.65
CA ALA A 275 -16.11 31.92 -15.07
C ALA A 275 -15.61 31.59 -16.48
N CYS A 276 -15.52 30.30 -16.84
CA CYS A 276 -15.16 29.88 -18.18
C CYS A 276 -16.25 30.23 -19.21
N ALA A 277 -17.53 30.04 -18.87
CA ALA A 277 -18.65 30.39 -19.75
C ALA A 277 -18.76 31.91 -20.03
N GLU A 278 -18.45 32.74 -19.02
CA GLU A 278 -18.33 34.20 -19.14
C GLU A 278 -17.15 34.58 -20.03
N ARG A 279 -15.97 34.00 -19.77
CA ARG A 279 -14.75 34.25 -20.56
C ARG A 279 -14.89 33.82 -22.02
N CYS A 280 -15.60 32.72 -22.29
CA CYS A 280 -15.89 32.25 -23.64
C CYS A 280 -17.07 33.01 -24.30
N ASN A 281 -17.71 33.95 -23.60
CA ASN A 281 -18.84 34.72 -24.07
C ASN A 281 -20.03 33.86 -24.55
N ILE A 282 -20.32 32.78 -23.82
CA ILE A 282 -21.43 31.86 -24.11
C ILE A 282 -22.55 31.91 -23.08
N MET A 283 -22.53 32.85 -22.13
CA MET A 283 -23.58 33.02 -21.12
C MET A 283 -24.98 33.19 -21.72
N ARG A 284 -25.08 33.75 -22.94
CA ARG A 284 -26.33 33.86 -23.71
C ARG A 284 -26.95 32.52 -24.12
N LEU A 285 -26.18 31.42 -24.08
CA LEU A 285 -26.64 30.07 -24.43
C LEU A 285 -27.09 29.27 -23.21
N VAL A 286 -26.92 29.81 -22.00
CA VAL A 286 -27.19 29.11 -20.74
C VAL A 286 -28.68 29.17 -20.43
N ASP A 287 -29.36 28.02 -20.53
CA ASP A 287 -30.75 27.87 -20.15
C ASP A 287 -30.88 27.69 -18.64
N ARG A 288 -31.30 28.75 -17.95
CA ARG A 288 -31.49 28.77 -16.48
C ARG A 288 -32.69 27.95 -16.00
N ARG A 289 -33.56 27.46 -16.88
CA ARG A 289 -34.65 26.53 -16.48
C ARG A 289 -34.09 25.20 -15.98
N TRP A 290 -32.85 24.89 -16.35
CA TRP A 290 -32.09 23.73 -15.90
C TRP A 290 -31.18 24.04 -14.70
N ALA A 291 -31.40 25.17 -14.02
CA ALA A 291 -30.74 25.46 -12.77
C ALA A 291 -31.18 24.45 -11.68
N GLY A 292 -30.27 24.13 -10.78
CA GLY A 292 -30.52 23.14 -9.74
C GLY A 292 -29.31 22.94 -8.83
N ILE A 293 -29.33 21.87 -8.05
CA ILE A 293 -28.21 21.48 -7.19
C ILE A 293 -27.73 20.11 -7.66
N ALA A 294 -26.48 20.05 -8.12
CA ALA A 294 -25.79 18.80 -8.40
C ALA A 294 -25.42 18.13 -7.07
N LYS A 295 -25.91 16.91 -6.85
CA LYS A 295 -25.47 16.04 -5.75
C LYS A 295 -24.48 15.03 -6.31
N GLY A 296 -23.22 15.15 -5.91
CA GLY A 296 -22.11 14.25 -6.28
C GLY A 296 -21.08 14.23 -5.16
N VAL A 297 -19.78 14.35 -5.48
CA VAL A 297 -18.72 14.64 -4.51
C VAL A 297 -18.89 16.09 -4.01
N GLY A 298 -19.88 16.30 -3.13
CA GLY A 298 -20.32 17.61 -2.65
C GLY A 298 -21.63 18.10 -3.26
N THR A 299 -22.11 19.23 -2.74
CA THR A 299 -23.27 19.98 -3.26
C THR A 299 -22.79 21.18 -4.04
N GLN A 300 -23.03 21.20 -5.35
CA GLN A 300 -22.67 22.33 -6.21
C GLN A 300 -23.89 22.90 -6.92
N LYS A 301 -23.97 24.23 -7.03
CA LYS A 301 -25.09 24.91 -7.66
C LYS A 301 -24.91 24.94 -9.18
N ILE A 302 -25.87 24.34 -9.88
CA ILE A 302 -25.99 24.42 -11.33
C ILE A 302 -26.71 25.72 -11.68
N ILE A 303 -26.04 26.60 -12.43
CA ILE A 303 -26.57 27.87 -12.93
C ILE A 303 -27.55 27.64 -14.08
N GLY A 304 -27.29 26.63 -14.92
CA GLY A 304 -28.13 26.25 -16.05
C GLY A 304 -27.43 25.25 -16.96
N ARG A 305 -27.99 25.05 -18.15
CA ARG A 305 -27.45 24.11 -19.14
C ARG A 305 -27.27 24.75 -20.50
N VAL A 306 -26.15 24.47 -21.16
CA VAL A 306 -25.94 24.76 -22.58
C VAL A 306 -26.34 23.51 -23.35
N HIS A 307 -27.40 23.63 -24.15
CA HIS A 307 -27.94 22.49 -24.91
C HIS A 307 -27.06 22.08 -26.09
N LEU A 308 -26.42 23.06 -26.71
CA LEU A 308 -25.56 22.85 -27.87
C LEU A 308 -24.56 24.02 -27.99
N ALA A 309 -23.27 23.71 -27.91
CA ALA A 309 -22.18 24.60 -28.27
C ALA A 309 -21.09 23.81 -29.01
N GLN A 310 -20.38 24.48 -29.90
CA GLN A 310 -19.26 23.88 -30.62
C GLN A 310 -18.01 23.97 -29.76
N VAL A 311 -17.48 22.81 -29.38
CA VAL A 311 -16.18 22.66 -28.74
C VAL A 311 -15.18 22.30 -29.81
N GLN A 312 -14.25 23.20 -30.08
CA GLN A 312 -13.21 22.98 -31.07
C GLN A 312 -12.06 22.18 -30.46
N ILE A 313 -11.75 21.02 -31.02
CA ILE A 313 -10.56 20.22 -30.68
C ILE A 313 -9.75 20.10 -31.95
N GLU A 314 -8.51 20.60 -31.94
CA GLU A 314 -7.71 20.76 -33.16
C GLU A 314 -8.49 21.52 -34.25
N GLY A 315 -8.78 20.87 -35.38
CA GLY A 315 -9.58 21.39 -36.49
C GLY A 315 -11.08 21.07 -36.43
N ASP A 316 -11.50 20.21 -35.50
CA ASP A 316 -12.86 19.70 -35.46
C ASP A 316 -13.76 20.52 -34.55
N PHE A 317 -14.99 20.77 -34.99
CA PHE A 317 -16.02 21.43 -34.19
C PHE A 317 -17.03 20.39 -33.72
N LEU A 318 -16.94 20.04 -32.44
CA LEU A 318 -17.77 19.00 -31.83
C LEU A 318 -19.01 19.61 -31.17
N PRO A 319 -20.23 19.20 -31.57
CA PRO A 319 -21.45 19.66 -30.94
C PRO A 319 -21.65 19.02 -29.56
N CYS A 320 -21.36 19.78 -28.51
CA CYS A 320 -21.45 19.32 -27.12
C CYS A 320 -22.57 20.01 -26.34
N SER A 321 -23.09 19.31 -25.33
CA SER A 321 -24.03 19.84 -24.34
C SER A 321 -23.41 19.71 -22.95
N PHE A 322 -23.53 20.72 -22.10
CA PHE A 322 -22.91 20.71 -20.78
C PHE A 322 -23.65 21.59 -19.77
N SER A 323 -23.52 21.24 -18.49
CA SER A 323 -24.08 22.01 -17.39
C SER A 323 -23.09 23.09 -16.92
N ILE A 324 -23.59 24.22 -16.45
CA ILE A 324 -22.77 25.31 -15.91
C ILE A 324 -22.81 25.27 -14.39
N LEU A 325 -21.66 25.15 -13.73
CA LEU A 325 -21.52 25.24 -12.27
C LEU A 325 -20.97 26.61 -11.85
N GLU A 326 -21.45 27.11 -10.71
CA GLU A 326 -21.05 28.42 -10.16
C GLU A 326 -19.56 28.43 -9.77
N GLU A 327 -19.16 27.47 -8.94
CA GLU A 327 -17.79 27.34 -8.43
C GLU A 327 -17.22 25.98 -8.83
N GLN A 328 -16.16 26.00 -9.64
CA GLN A 328 -15.44 24.79 -10.03
C GLN A 328 -13.96 25.16 -10.25
N PRO A 329 -13.01 24.38 -9.72
CA PRO A 329 -11.58 24.70 -9.81
C PRO A 329 -11.05 24.64 -11.25
N MET A 330 -11.52 23.71 -12.08
CA MET A 330 -11.18 23.65 -13.50
C MET A 330 -12.21 24.36 -14.38
N ASP A 331 -11.76 24.85 -15.54
CA ASP A 331 -12.61 25.53 -16.52
C ASP A 331 -13.69 24.62 -17.11
N MET A 332 -13.30 23.41 -17.51
CA MET A 332 -14.18 22.47 -18.20
C MET A 332 -13.79 21.04 -17.82
N LEU A 333 -14.80 20.22 -17.59
CA LEU A 333 -14.70 18.78 -17.38
C LEU A 333 -15.46 18.09 -18.51
N LEU A 334 -14.75 17.28 -19.30
CA LEU A 334 -15.29 16.46 -20.38
C LEU A 334 -15.66 15.08 -19.83
N GLY A 335 -16.96 14.89 -19.62
CA GLY A 335 -17.52 13.69 -19.01
C GLY A 335 -17.83 12.59 -20.02
N LEU A 336 -18.27 11.45 -19.48
CA LEU A 336 -18.60 10.25 -20.23
C LEU A 336 -19.73 10.47 -21.25
N ASP A 337 -20.66 11.40 -21.01
CA ASP A 337 -21.72 11.77 -21.94
C ASP A 337 -21.18 12.25 -23.29
N MET A 338 -20.21 13.17 -23.29
CA MET A 338 -19.60 13.69 -24.51
C MET A 338 -18.55 12.74 -25.08
N LEU A 339 -17.79 12.04 -24.22
CA LEU A 339 -16.86 11.00 -24.67
C LEU A 339 -17.58 9.89 -25.45
N LYS A 340 -18.73 9.40 -24.94
CA LYS A 340 -19.55 8.42 -25.66
C LYS A 340 -20.18 8.99 -26.92
N ARG A 341 -20.70 10.22 -26.86
CA ARG A 341 -21.34 10.89 -28.01
C ARG A 341 -20.40 11.00 -29.22
N HIS A 342 -19.14 11.32 -28.98
CA HIS A 342 -18.13 11.48 -30.03
C HIS A 342 -17.25 10.23 -30.23
N GLN A 343 -17.65 9.10 -29.62
CA GLN A 343 -16.96 7.81 -29.70
C GLN A 343 -15.46 7.92 -29.38
N CYS A 344 -15.13 8.72 -28.37
CA CYS A 344 -13.74 9.00 -28.05
C CYS A 344 -13.01 7.75 -27.52
N SER A 345 -11.71 7.67 -27.80
CA SER A 345 -10.81 6.68 -27.23
C SER A 345 -9.70 7.39 -26.44
N ILE A 346 -9.62 7.07 -25.15
CA ILE A 346 -8.54 7.54 -24.27
C ILE A 346 -7.38 6.56 -24.45
N ASP A 347 -6.41 6.91 -25.32
CA ASP A 347 -5.26 6.08 -25.62
C ASP A 347 -4.07 6.51 -24.75
N LEU A 348 -3.93 5.85 -23.59
CA LEU A 348 -2.82 6.10 -22.66
C LEU A 348 -1.48 5.58 -23.18
N LYS A 349 -1.47 4.66 -24.15
CA LYS A 349 -0.22 4.16 -24.75
C LYS A 349 0.41 5.22 -25.66
N LYS A 350 -0.41 5.94 -26.41
CA LYS A 350 0.03 7.07 -27.26
C LYS A 350 -0.04 8.42 -26.56
N ASN A 351 -0.65 8.47 -25.38
CA ASN A 351 -0.94 9.68 -24.63
C ASN A 351 -1.80 10.70 -25.43
N VAL A 352 -2.84 10.22 -26.10
CA VAL A 352 -3.76 11.05 -26.91
C VAL A 352 -5.22 10.73 -26.63
N LEU A 353 -6.08 11.74 -26.81
CA LEU A 353 -7.52 11.55 -26.96
C LEU A 353 -7.86 11.47 -28.45
N VAL A 354 -8.37 10.32 -28.88
CA VAL A 354 -8.88 10.11 -30.23
C VAL A 354 -10.35 10.47 -30.27
N ILE A 355 -10.75 11.29 -31.25
CA ILE A 355 -12.16 11.62 -31.51
C ILE A 355 -12.70 10.61 -32.53
N GLY A 356 -13.50 9.64 -32.10
CA GLY A 356 -13.91 8.52 -32.96
C GLY A 356 -14.73 8.93 -34.19
N THR A 357 -15.53 9.99 -34.08
CA THR A 357 -16.36 10.46 -35.20
C THR A 357 -15.57 11.04 -36.37
N THR A 358 -14.38 11.58 -36.13
CA THR A 358 -13.57 12.29 -37.14
C THR A 358 -12.22 11.62 -37.39
N GLY A 359 -11.74 10.80 -36.45
CA GLY A 359 -10.41 10.20 -36.45
C GLY A 359 -9.29 11.14 -35.99
N SER A 360 -9.60 12.41 -35.70
CA SER A 360 -8.65 13.38 -35.18
C SER A 360 -8.14 12.99 -33.80
N GLN A 361 -6.93 13.46 -33.47
CA GLN A 361 -6.27 13.14 -32.21
C GLN A 361 -5.73 14.43 -31.61
N THR A 362 -5.89 14.60 -30.31
CA THR A 362 -5.23 15.64 -29.52
C THR A 362 -4.36 15.00 -28.46
N THR A 363 -3.19 15.57 -28.20
CA THR A 363 -2.27 15.04 -27.18
C THR A 363 -2.75 15.47 -25.79
N PHE A 364 -2.57 14.60 -24.80
CA PHE A 364 -2.77 15.01 -23.40
C PHE A 364 -1.67 15.98 -22.96
N LEU A 365 -2.03 16.96 -22.14
CA LEU A 365 -1.09 17.98 -21.69
C LEU A 365 -0.01 17.38 -20.78
N PRO A 366 1.26 17.79 -20.94
CA PRO A 366 2.29 17.49 -19.97
C PRO A 366 2.04 18.23 -18.66
N GLU A 367 2.67 17.78 -17.58
CA GLU A 367 2.51 18.32 -16.23
C GLU A 367 2.74 19.84 -16.14
N GLY A 368 3.78 20.35 -16.81
CA GLY A 368 4.10 21.79 -16.83
C GLY A 368 3.04 22.66 -17.50
N GLU A 369 2.13 22.07 -18.28
CA GLU A 369 1.02 22.77 -18.93
C GLU A 369 -0.31 22.58 -18.18
N LEU A 370 -0.33 21.91 -17.04
CA LEU A 370 -1.57 21.75 -16.27
C LEU A 370 -2.01 23.05 -15.58
N PRO A 371 -3.33 23.28 -15.43
CA PRO A 371 -3.86 24.35 -14.58
C PRO A 371 -3.33 24.25 -13.14
N GLU A 372 -3.19 25.38 -12.44
CA GLU A 372 -2.72 25.41 -11.05
C GLU A 372 -3.51 24.48 -10.13
N CYS A 373 -4.83 24.40 -10.27
CA CYS A 373 -5.64 23.50 -9.47
C CYS A 373 -5.28 22.02 -9.64
N ALA A 374 -4.81 21.62 -10.83
CA ALA A 374 -4.40 20.25 -11.11
C ALA A 374 -2.95 19.98 -10.66
N ARG A 375 -2.10 21.00 -10.65
CA ARG A 375 -0.75 20.94 -10.05
C ARG A 375 -0.80 20.89 -8.51
N LEU A 376 -1.73 21.63 -7.91
CA LEU A 376 -1.85 21.78 -6.45
C LEU A 376 -2.61 20.64 -5.77
N ALA A 377 -3.49 19.93 -6.48
CA ALA A 377 -4.29 18.85 -5.89
C ALA A 377 -3.46 17.71 -5.28
N TYR A 378 -2.17 17.58 -5.66
CA TYR A 378 -1.32 16.47 -5.20
C TYR A 378 0.11 16.84 -4.80
N GLY A 379 0.45 18.12 -4.64
CA GLY A 379 1.67 18.49 -3.90
C GLY A 379 2.39 19.78 -4.34
N ALA A 380 1.95 20.93 -3.84
CA ALA A 380 2.86 22.05 -3.58
C ALA A 380 3.39 22.02 -2.13
N GLY A 381 3.64 20.82 -1.60
CA GLY A 381 4.07 20.63 -0.22
C GLY A 381 5.12 19.55 -0.01
N ARG A 382 5.75 19.03 -1.06
CA ARG A 382 6.84 18.03 -0.90
C ARG A 382 8.14 18.38 -1.62
N GLU A 383 8.14 19.34 -2.53
CA GLU A 383 9.38 19.72 -3.22
C GLU A 383 10.27 20.67 -2.38
N ASP A 384 9.73 21.33 -1.35
CA ASP A 384 10.47 22.27 -0.49
C ASP A 384 10.67 21.80 0.96
N ILE A 385 10.17 20.62 1.35
CA ILE A 385 10.38 20.12 2.72
C ILE A 385 11.63 19.25 2.70
N ARG A 386 12.74 19.77 3.21
CA ARG A 386 13.97 18.99 3.37
C ARG A 386 13.67 17.85 4.35
N PRO A 387 14.28 16.67 4.20
CA PRO A 387 14.10 15.54 5.13
C PRO A 387 14.35 15.93 6.61
N GLU A 388 15.23 16.92 6.82
CA GLU A 388 15.50 17.52 8.14
C GLU A 388 14.27 18.22 8.74
N ASP A 389 13.46 18.91 7.92
CA ASP A 389 12.27 19.64 8.36
C ASP A 389 11.11 18.69 8.73
N ILE A 390 11.04 17.50 8.11
CA ILE A 390 10.07 16.43 8.47
C ILE A 390 10.45 15.81 9.82
N ALA A 391 11.73 15.48 10.02
CA ALA A 391 12.23 14.91 11.26
C ALA A 391 12.07 15.88 12.45
N ASP A 392 12.30 17.17 12.23
CA ASP A 392 12.09 18.21 13.24
C ASP A 392 10.60 18.38 13.59
N GLN A 393 9.70 18.23 12.61
CA GLN A 393 8.26 18.32 12.82
C GLN A 393 7.71 17.11 13.59
N GLU A 394 8.16 15.90 13.26
CA GLU A 394 7.82 14.67 13.98
C GLU A 394 8.38 14.68 15.42
N LEU A 395 9.59 15.19 15.61
CA LEU A 395 10.19 15.36 16.94
C LEU A 395 9.42 16.39 17.77
N ALA A 396 8.98 17.51 17.16
CA ALA A 396 8.18 18.53 17.81
C ALA A 396 6.81 17.99 18.24
N GLU A 397 6.12 17.23 17.38
CA GLU A 397 4.85 16.58 17.74
C GLU A 397 5.03 15.55 18.86
N ALA A 398 6.08 14.74 18.82
CA ALA A 398 6.38 13.75 19.87
C ALA A 398 6.67 14.42 21.22
N LEU A 399 7.38 15.56 21.22
CA LEU A 399 7.63 16.36 22.42
C LEU A 399 6.34 16.99 22.95
N GLN A 400 5.48 17.50 22.07
CA GLN A 400 4.22 18.14 22.47
C GLN A 400 3.26 17.13 23.10
N LYS A 401 3.15 15.94 22.50
CA LYS A 401 2.34 14.84 23.04
C LYS A 401 2.86 14.35 24.40
N SER A 402 4.18 14.28 24.55
CA SER A 402 4.82 13.92 25.83
C SER A 402 4.57 14.96 26.92
N VAL A 403 4.49 16.25 26.57
CA VAL A 403 4.13 17.34 27.49
C VAL A 403 2.66 17.25 27.89
N GLU A 404 1.75 17.02 26.93
CA GLU A 404 0.32 16.87 27.21
C GLU A 404 0.01 15.66 28.10
N ASP A 405 0.70 14.53 27.87
CA ASP A 405 0.55 13.33 28.69
C ASP A 405 1.15 13.51 30.10
N ALA A 406 2.24 14.27 30.23
CA ALA A 406 2.81 14.62 31.53
C ALA A 406 1.93 15.60 32.32
N GLU A 407 1.21 16.50 31.66
CA GLU A 407 0.24 17.39 32.29
C GLU A 407 -1.03 16.65 32.74
N ARG A 408 -1.47 15.63 32.00
CA ARG A 408 -2.60 14.77 32.38
C ARG A 408 -2.30 13.83 33.57
N GLN A 409 -1.02 13.61 33.88
CA GLN A 409 -0.60 12.73 34.99
C GLN A 409 -0.27 13.48 36.29
N LYS A 410 -0.44 14.81 36.35
CA LYS A 410 -0.34 15.53 37.64
C LYS A 410 -1.65 15.38 38.44
N PRO A 411 -1.58 14.92 39.70
CA PRO A 411 -2.74 14.58 40.53
C PRO A 411 -3.57 15.79 40.96
#